data_AF-A0A7R9L6L1-F1
#
_entry.id   AF-A0A7R9L6L1-F1
#
_cell.length_a   1.000
_cell.length_b   1.000
_cell.length_c   1.000
_cell.angle_alpha   90.00
_cell.angle_beta   90.00
_cell.angle_gamma   90.00
#
_symmetry.space_group_name_H-M   'P 1'
#
loop_
_entity.id
_entity.type
_entity.pdbx_description
1 polymer ?
#
loop_
_entity_poly.entity_id
_entity_poly.type
_entity_poly.pdbx_seq_one_letter_code
_entity_poly.pdbx_strand_id
1 'polypeptide(L)'
;MTEVYKGVYNISVNVCKCEDKQFTNTFAVHLRPEKCDETSAKQLALRYGYQYNGQIIDCHYSMLVHHIAERSADYSHSHHSQLSEDNDVLWVEQQEMKIRKKRDNPNSEYRFSAKPMPDPLY
;
A
#
# COMPACT_ATOMS: atom_id res chain seq x y z
N MET A 1 -32.10 -28.73 46.08
CA MET A 1 -32.74 -27.85 45.07
C MET A 1 -31.99 -26.52 45.11
N THR A 2 -31.93 -25.81 43.97
CA THR A 2 -31.25 -24.51 43.67
C THR A 2 -29.79 -24.55 43.16
N GLU A 3 -29.63 -24.98 41.90
CA GLU A 3 -29.36 -24.14 40.70
C GLU A 3 -28.17 -23.13 40.66
N VAL A 4 -27.64 -22.99 39.42
CA VAL A 4 -26.92 -21.85 38.81
C VAL A 4 -25.46 -21.58 39.27
N TYR A 5 -24.42 -21.39 38.44
CA TYR A 5 -24.30 -20.83 37.08
C TYR A 5 -23.17 -21.50 36.27
N LYS A 6 -23.49 -21.90 35.02
CA LYS A 6 -22.50 -22.14 33.97
C LYS A 6 -21.97 -20.77 33.52
N GLY A 7 -20.76 -20.42 33.96
CA GLY A 7 -20.04 -19.26 33.45
C GLY A 7 -19.52 -19.54 32.04
N VAL A 8 -20.31 -19.22 31.03
CA VAL A 8 -19.83 -19.08 29.66
C VAL A 8 -19.13 -17.72 29.61
N TYR A 9 -17.81 -17.72 29.78
CA TYR A 9 -17.01 -16.52 29.58
C TYR A 9 -17.07 -16.17 28.08
N ASN A 10 -17.89 -15.19 27.75
CA ASN A 10 -17.90 -14.57 26.43
C ASN A 10 -16.55 -13.91 26.21
N ILE A 11 -15.66 -14.62 25.50
CA ILE A 11 -14.43 -14.05 24.97
C ILE A 11 -14.88 -13.05 23.90
N SER A 12 -14.97 -11.78 24.28
CA SER A 12 -15.05 -10.68 23.34
C SER A 12 -13.73 -10.65 22.57
N VAL A 13 -13.68 -11.38 21.45
CA VAL A 13 -12.59 -11.23 20.49
C VAL A 13 -12.74 -9.81 19.96
N ASN A 14 -11.93 -8.88 20.46
CA ASN A 14 -11.74 -7.62 19.78
C ASN A 14 -11.13 -7.97 18.43
N VAL A 15 -11.98 -8.05 17.41
CA VAL A 15 -11.55 -8.13 16.02
C VAL A 15 -10.80 -6.83 15.79
N CYS A 16 -9.47 -6.90 15.84
CA CYS A 16 -8.61 -5.83 15.41
C CYS A 16 -9.06 -5.47 13.99
N LYS A 17 -9.53 -4.24 13.81
CA LYS A 17 -9.96 -3.74 12.51
C LYS A 17 -8.73 -3.78 11.59
N CYS A 18 -8.68 -4.76 10.70
CA CYS A 18 -7.74 -4.75 9.59
C CYS A 18 -8.06 -3.49 8.80
N GLU A 19 -7.12 -2.54 8.76
CA GLU A 19 -7.20 -1.42 7.83
C GLU A 19 -7.25 -2.06 6.43
N ASP A 20 -8.31 -1.81 5.65
CA ASP A 20 -8.46 -2.38 4.30
C ASP A 20 -7.42 -1.73 3.38
N LYS A 21 -6.17 -2.21 3.48
CA LYS A 21 -5.06 -1.76 2.64
C LYS A 21 -5.32 -2.27 1.23
N GLN A 22 -5.51 -1.34 0.31
CA GLN A 22 -5.66 -1.65 -1.11
C GLN A 22 -4.29 -1.58 -1.76
N PHE A 23 -3.85 -2.66 -2.39
CA PHE A 23 -2.57 -2.69 -3.09
C PHE A 23 -2.76 -2.57 -4.61
N THR A 24 -1.71 -2.17 -5.31
CA THR A 24 -1.66 -2.15 -6.78
C THR A 24 -0.75 -3.27 -7.30
N ASN A 25 -0.74 -3.50 -8.60
CA ASN A 25 0.12 -4.49 -9.27
C ASN A 25 1.57 -4.02 -9.49
N THR A 26 1.95 -2.91 -8.85
CA THR A 26 3.28 -2.29 -8.99
C THR A 26 4.13 -2.60 -7.77
N PHE A 27 5.37 -2.98 -7.99
CA PHE A 27 6.37 -3.25 -6.97
C PHE A 27 7.49 -2.23 -7.06
N ALA A 28 7.93 -1.76 -5.90
CA ALA A 28 9.17 -1.01 -5.76
C ALA A 28 10.27 -2.00 -5.34
N VAL A 29 11.37 -1.99 -6.07
CA VAL A 29 12.52 -2.87 -5.81
C VAL A 29 13.75 -2.01 -5.60
N HIS A 30 14.43 -2.21 -4.47
CA HIS A 30 15.73 -1.60 -4.19
C HIS A 30 16.84 -2.60 -4.52
N LEU A 31 17.67 -2.26 -5.50
CA LEU A 31 18.83 -3.06 -5.86
C LEU A 31 20.03 -2.76 -4.95
N ARG A 32 20.92 -3.74 -4.81
CA ARG A 32 22.22 -3.52 -4.17
C ARG A 32 22.99 -2.37 -4.85
N PRO A 33 23.80 -1.61 -4.11
CA PRO A 33 24.59 -0.53 -4.67
C PRO A 33 25.54 -1.00 -5.79
N GLU A 34 26.05 -2.24 -5.71
CA GLU A 34 26.88 -2.88 -6.75
C GLU A 34 26.15 -3.12 -8.08
N LYS A 35 24.82 -3.13 -8.05
CA LYS A 35 23.93 -3.42 -9.18
C LYS A 35 22.93 -2.29 -9.42
N CYS A 36 23.23 -1.09 -8.93
CA CYS A 36 22.40 0.10 -9.04
C CYS A 36 22.45 0.72 -10.45
N ASP A 37 22.14 -0.09 -11.46
CA ASP A 37 22.10 0.31 -12.86
C ASP A 37 20.73 0.01 -13.45
N GLU A 38 20.27 0.86 -14.36
CA GLU A 38 19.02 0.65 -15.09
C GLU A 38 19.05 -0.67 -15.88
N THR A 39 20.21 -1.05 -16.43
CA THR A 39 20.37 -2.30 -17.17
C THR A 39 20.13 -3.52 -16.27
N SER A 40 20.63 -3.48 -15.03
CA SER A 40 20.42 -4.55 -14.03
C SER A 40 18.94 -4.65 -13.66
N ALA A 41 18.26 -3.51 -13.46
CA ALA A 41 16.83 -3.49 -13.19
C ALA A 41 16.00 -4.06 -14.35
N LYS A 42 16.35 -3.74 -15.61
CA LYS A 42 15.70 -4.32 -16.79
C LYS A 42 15.95 -5.82 -16.91
N GLN A 43 17.17 -6.29 -16.62
CA GLN A 43 17.48 -7.72 -16.61
C GLN A 43 16.69 -8.47 -15.52
N LEU A 44 16.56 -7.88 -14.34
CA LEU A 44 15.76 -8.42 -13.25
C LEU A 44 14.28 -8.52 -13.67
N ALA A 45 13.73 -7.45 -14.23
CA ALA A 45 12.35 -7.44 -14.73
C ALA A 45 12.13 -8.54 -15.79
N LEU A 46 13.06 -8.69 -16.75
CA LEU A 46 12.99 -9.74 -17.77
C LEU A 46 13.10 -11.16 -17.18
N ARG A 47 13.93 -11.38 -16.16
CA ARG A 47 14.11 -12.68 -15.49
C ARG A 47 12.80 -13.19 -14.87
N TYR A 48 12.04 -12.29 -14.25
CA TYR A 48 10.79 -12.61 -13.57
C TYR A 48 9.53 -12.40 -14.43
N GLY A 49 9.68 -11.90 -15.66
CA GLY A 49 8.55 -11.61 -16.55
C GLY A 49 7.75 -10.36 -16.15
N TYR A 50 8.38 -9.41 -15.46
CA TYR A 50 7.78 -8.14 -15.08
C TYR A 50 8.11 -7.05 -16.11
N GLN A 51 7.25 -6.03 -16.19
CA GLN A 51 7.51 -4.86 -17.01
C GLN A 51 8.30 -3.84 -16.20
N TYR A 52 9.47 -3.45 -16.70
CA TYR A 52 10.20 -2.30 -16.16
C TYR A 52 9.42 -1.01 -16.47
N ASN A 53 9.04 -0.27 -15.43
CA ASN A 53 8.27 0.97 -15.57
C ASN A 53 9.16 2.23 -15.47
N GLY A 54 10.22 2.18 -14.65
CA GLY A 54 11.17 3.28 -14.51
C GLY A 54 11.90 3.32 -13.18
N GLN A 55 12.81 4.27 -13.03
CA GLN A 55 13.47 4.56 -11.75
C GLN A 55 12.60 5.53 -10.92
N ILE A 56 12.47 5.25 -9.63
CA ILE A 56 11.71 6.08 -8.68
C ILE A 56 12.66 7.07 -8.00
N ILE A 57 13.67 6.55 -7.31
CA ILE A 57 14.68 7.30 -6.56
C ILE A 57 15.89 6.39 -6.34
N ASP A 58 17.11 6.89 -6.40
CA ASP A 58 18.39 6.23 -6.04
C ASP A 58 18.32 4.71 -5.78
N CYS A 59 18.65 3.92 -6.82
CA CYS A 59 18.63 2.44 -6.82
C CYS A 59 17.26 1.77 -6.59
N HIS A 60 16.17 2.54 -6.51
CA HIS A 60 14.81 2.04 -6.47
C HIS A 60 14.17 2.11 -7.85
N TYR A 61 13.64 0.97 -8.28
CA TYR A 61 13.01 0.81 -9.57
C TYR A 61 11.58 0.31 -9.41
N SER A 62 10.70 0.81 -10.28
CA SER A 62 9.30 0.40 -10.38
C SER A 62 9.15 -0.73 -11.39
N MET A 63 8.53 -1.82 -10.96
CA MET A 63 8.21 -2.98 -11.78
C MET A 63 6.71 -3.24 -11.76
N LEU A 64 6.13 -3.56 -12.91
CA LEU A 64 4.71 -3.84 -13.05
C LEU A 64 4.49 -5.32 -13.35
N VAL A 65 3.59 -5.94 -12.60
CA VAL A 65 3.21 -7.36 -12.75
C VAL A 65 1.90 -7.45 -13.53
N HIS A 66 1.93 -8.03 -14.74
CA HIS A 66 0.74 -8.13 -15.60
C HIS A 66 -0.34 -9.07 -15.08
N HIS A 67 0.03 -10.06 -14.25
CA HIS A 67 -0.90 -11.08 -13.74
C HIS A 67 -1.85 -10.58 -12.64
N ILE A 68 -1.65 -9.36 -12.12
CA ILE A 68 -2.45 -8.77 -11.05
C ILE A 68 -3.28 -7.62 -11.63
N ALA A 69 -4.60 -7.66 -11.40
CA ALA A 69 -5.49 -6.56 -11.78
C ALA A 69 -5.30 -5.35 -10.85
N GLU A 70 -5.21 -4.14 -11.41
CA GLU A 70 -4.79 -2.90 -10.71
C GLU A 70 -5.56 -2.53 -9.43
N ARG A 71 -6.86 -2.87 -9.32
CA ARG A 71 -7.76 -2.30 -8.28
C ARG A 71 -8.33 -3.33 -7.31
N SER A 72 -7.93 -4.59 -7.41
CA SER A 72 -8.47 -5.69 -6.61
C SER A 72 -7.38 -6.59 -6.02
N ALA A 73 -6.18 -6.03 -5.80
CA ALA A 73 -5.07 -6.81 -5.31
C ALA A 73 -5.00 -6.75 -3.78
N ASP A 74 -5.18 -7.91 -3.16
CA ASP A 74 -4.58 -8.19 -1.86
C ASP A 74 -3.06 -8.15 -1.98
N TYR A 75 -2.39 -8.08 -0.84
CA TYR A 75 -0.93 -8.15 -0.81
C TYR A 75 -0.44 -9.47 -1.41
N SER A 76 0.43 -9.39 -2.42
CA SER A 76 0.96 -10.58 -3.09
C SER A 76 2.20 -11.12 -2.37
N HIS A 77 1.96 -12.00 -1.40
CA HIS A 77 3.04 -12.68 -0.67
C HIS A 77 3.97 -13.48 -1.59
N SER A 78 3.45 -14.07 -2.67
CA SER A 78 4.25 -14.88 -3.60
C SER A 78 5.28 -14.03 -4.35
N HIS A 79 4.86 -12.94 -4.98
CA HIS A 79 5.76 -12.06 -5.73
C HIS A 79 6.74 -11.33 -4.82
N HIS A 80 6.28 -10.91 -3.64
CA HIS A 80 7.16 -10.33 -2.63
C HIS A 80 8.25 -11.33 -2.22
N SER A 81 7.89 -12.57 -1.87
CA SER A 81 8.86 -13.58 -1.44
C SER A 81 9.88 -13.88 -2.55
N GLN A 82 9.40 -14.07 -3.79
CA GLN A 82 10.26 -14.33 -4.96
C GLN A 82 11.30 -13.23 -5.22
N LEU A 83 10.90 -11.96 -5.07
CA LEU A 83 11.80 -10.82 -5.25
C LEU A 83 12.73 -10.63 -4.04
N SER A 84 12.25 -10.90 -2.82
CA SER A 84 13.06 -10.79 -1.60
C SER A 84 14.12 -11.88 -1.48
N GLU A 85 13.93 -13.03 -2.13
CA GLU A 85 14.89 -14.13 -2.18
C GLU A 85 15.99 -13.90 -3.23
N ASP A 86 15.83 -12.96 -4.17
CA ASP A 86 16.88 -12.65 -5.14
C ASP A 86 18.06 -11.98 -4.42
N ASN A 87 19.27 -12.45 -4.74
CA ASN A 87 20.47 -11.84 -4.21
C ASN A 87 20.62 -10.39 -4.69
N ASP A 88 20.22 -10.03 -5.90
CA ASP A 88 20.45 -8.68 -6.42
C ASP A 88 19.58 -7.60 -5.73
N VAL A 89 18.55 -8.02 -4.98
CA VAL A 89 17.56 -7.18 -4.32
C VAL A 89 17.87 -7.06 -2.82
N LEU A 90 17.83 -5.83 -2.29
CA LEU A 90 17.97 -5.55 -0.86
C LEU A 90 16.61 -5.42 -0.17
N TRP A 91 15.64 -4.86 -0.88
CA TRP A 91 14.32 -4.58 -0.35
C TRP A 91 13.31 -4.55 -1.49
N VAL A 92 12.10 -5.01 -1.19
CA VAL A 92 10.97 -5.01 -2.11
C VAL A 92 9.71 -4.66 -1.34
N GLU A 93 8.82 -3.90 -1.96
CA GLU A 93 7.50 -3.60 -1.39
C GLU A 93 6.47 -3.41 -2.50
N GLN A 94 5.25 -3.87 -2.26
CA GLN A 94 4.13 -3.64 -3.17
C GLN A 94 3.56 -2.25 -2.92
N GLN A 95 3.25 -1.53 -3.99
CA GLN A 95 2.68 -0.18 -3.86
C GLN A 95 1.27 -0.25 -3.24
N GLU A 96 1.11 0.50 -2.14
CA GLU A 96 -0.15 0.64 -1.41
C GLU A 96 -0.90 1.89 -1.87
N MET A 97 -2.17 1.72 -2.25
CA MET A 97 -3.08 2.83 -2.55
C MET A 97 -3.61 3.43 -1.26
N LYS A 98 -3.21 4.68 -0.99
CA LYS A 98 -3.70 5.44 0.16
C LYS A 98 -4.92 6.28 -0.20
N ILE A 99 -5.96 6.21 0.63
CA ILE A 99 -7.15 7.03 0.49
C ILE A 99 -6.82 8.47 0.91
N ARG A 100 -7.04 9.43 0.01
CA ARG A 100 -6.92 10.85 0.33
C ARG A 100 -8.00 11.25 1.32
N LYS A 101 -7.60 11.58 2.55
CA LYS A 101 -8.47 12.29 3.50
C LYS A 101 -8.39 13.79 3.24
N LYS A 102 -9.53 14.44 2.97
CA LYS A 102 -9.58 15.90 2.87
C LYS A 102 -9.12 16.49 4.20
N ARG A 103 -8.29 17.54 4.14
CA ARG A 103 -7.91 18.34 5.31
C ARG A 103 -9.11 19.21 5.72
N ASP A 104 -10.21 18.59 6.11
CA ASP A 104 -11.26 19.31 6.78
C ASP A 104 -10.80 19.47 8.22
N ASN A 105 -10.39 20.68 8.59
CA ASN A 105 -10.22 21.03 10.00
C ASN A 105 -11.60 20.85 10.64
N PRO A 106 -11.81 19.92 11.59
CA PRO A 106 -13.12 19.78 12.19
C PRO A 106 -13.57 21.06 12.93
N ASN A 107 -12.62 21.93 13.27
CA ASN A 107 -12.81 23.25 13.84
C ASN A 107 -12.82 24.40 12.82
N SER A 108 -12.81 24.14 11.49
CA SER A 108 -13.09 25.24 10.57
C SER A 108 -14.57 25.57 10.70
N GLU A 109 -14.88 26.70 11.33
CA GLU A 109 -16.21 27.31 11.35
C GLU A 109 -16.76 27.58 9.93
N TYR A 110 -15.92 27.48 8.90
CA TYR A 110 -16.25 27.48 7.47
C TYR A 110 -16.88 26.19 6.95
N ARG A 111 -17.36 25.29 7.82
CA ARG A 111 -18.26 24.21 7.41
C ARG A 111 -19.62 24.82 7.10
N PHE A 112 -19.78 25.34 5.88
CA PHE A 112 -21.06 25.84 5.37
C PHE A 112 -21.79 26.70 6.41
N SER A 113 -21.07 27.57 7.13
CA SER A 113 -21.74 28.63 7.88
C SER A 113 -22.65 29.31 6.86
N ALA A 114 -23.94 29.39 7.13
CA ALA A 114 -24.96 29.98 6.26
C ALA A 114 -24.72 31.47 5.93
N LYS A 115 -23.53 32.00 6.23
CA LYS A 115 -23.01 33.27 5.76
C LYS A 115 -22.60 33.08 4.28
N PRO A 116 -23.27 33.74 3.32
CA PRO A 116 -22.78 33.76 1.95
C PRO A 116 -21.35 34.29 1.97
N MET A 117 -20.48 33.70 1.15
CA MET A 117 -19.14 34.23 0.92
C MET A 117 -19.30 35.73 0.58
N PRO A 118 -18.63 36.65 1.31
CA PRO A 118 -18.71 38.06 0.98
C PRO A 118 -18.21 38.26 -0.44
N ASP A 119 -18.95 39.04 -1.22
CA ASP A 119 -18.59 39.35 -2.60
C ASP A 119 -17.21 40.03 -2.60
N PRO A 120 -16.20 39.50 -3.30
CA PRO A 120 -14.86 40.09 -3.33
C PRO A 120 -14.79 41.49 -3.94
N LEU A 121 -15.91 42.02 -4.45
CA LEU A 121 -15.99 43.34 -5.07
C LEU A 121 -16.68 44.42 -4.21
N TYR A 122 -17.10 44.13 -2.97
CA TYR A 122 -17.67 45.14 -2.05
C TYR A 122 -17.27 44.95 -0.59
#